data_AF-A0A8R1EH75-F1
#
_entry.id   AF-A0A8R1EH75-F1
#
_cell.length_a   1.000
_cell.length_b   1.000
_cell.length_c   1.000
_cell.angle_alpha   90.00
_cell.angle_beta   90.00
_cell.angle_gamma   90.00
#
_symmetry.space_group_name_H-M   'P 1'
#
loop_
_entity.id
_entity.type
_entity.pdbx_description
1 polymer ?
#
loop_
_entity_poly.entity_id
_entity_poly.type
_entity_poly.pdbx_seq_one_letter_code
_entity_poly.pdbx_strand_id
1 'polypeptide(L)' 'MRSPQGTIILLLSVAAVATVDAVQSTFNYVPIGQNPTLYTPGFEPIMHLDQMTFNDTVFSDRAFLVEFYADW' A
#
# COMPACT_ATOMS: atom_id res chain seq x y z
N MET A 1 31.01 12.48 30.62
CA MET A 1 31.26 12.49 29.16
C MET A 1 30.40 11.42 28.51
N ARG A 2 29.38 11.79 27.71
CA ARG A 2 28.51 10.84 27.00
C ARG A 2 29.33 10.17 25.89
N SER A 3 29.27 8.84 25.79
CA SER A 3 29.96 8.07 24.74
C SER A 3 29.40 8.45 23.36
N PRO A 4 30.25 8.83 22.37
CA PRO A 4 29.80 9.20 21.02
C PRO A 4 29.17 8.03 20.26
N GLN A 5 29.43 6.79 20.68
CA GLN A 5 28.85 5.59 20.06
C GLN A 5 27.34 5.50 20.26
N GLY A 6 26.83 5.91 21.43
CA GLY A 6 25.39 5.89 21.70
C GLY A 6 24.60 6.87 20.81
N THR A 7 25.19 8.02 20.51
CA THR A 7 24.59 9.02 19.61
C THR A 7 24.57 8.54 18.17
N ILE A 8 25.63 7.86 17.70
CA ILE A 8 25.72 7.31 16.34
C ILE A 8 24.70 6.19 16.14
N ILE A 9 24.54 5.30 17.12
CA ILE A 9 23.54 4.21 17.09
C ILE A 9 22.12 4.78 17.05
N LEU A 10 21.85 5.86 17.80
CA LEU A 10 20.56 6.54 17.78
C LEU A 10 20.29 7.21 16.42
N LEU A 11 21.27 7.89 15.82
CA LEU A 11 21.11 8.48 14.49
C LEU A 11 20.87 7.41 13.40
N LEU A 12 21.60 6.30 13.46
CA LEU A 12 21.42 5.18 12.53
C LEU A 12 20.03 4.53 12.66
N SER A 13 19.50 4.42 13.87
CA SER A 13 18.15 3.87 14.10
C SER A 13 17.04 4.83 13.68
N VAL A 14 17.23 6.15 13.78
CA VAL A 14 16.30 7.15 13.24
C VAL A 14 16.36 7.22 11.70
N ALA A 15 17.54 7.05 11.11
CA ALA A 15 17.69 7.01 9.65
C ALA A 15 17.15 5.71 9.02
N ALA A 16 17.07 4.63 9.80
CA ALA A 16 16.47 3.36 9.39
C ALA A 16 14.93 3.34 9.49
N VAL A 17 14.31 4.44 9.94
CA VAL A 17 12.85 4.59 9.85
C VAL A 17 12.51 4.68 8.36
N ALA A 18 12.06 3.55 7.84
CA ALA A 18 11.91 3.26 6.43
C ALA A 18 11.20 4.39 5.66
N THR A 19 11.70 4.66 4.46
CA THR A 19 10.92 5.29 3.40
C THR A 19 9.78 4.33 3.06
N VAL A 20 8.59 4.56 3.63
CA VAL A 20 7.38 3.86 3.20
C VAL A 20 6.96 4.48 1.88
N ASP A 21 7.20 3.77 0.79
CA ASP A 21 6.64 4.15 -0.51
C ASP A 21 5.13 3.93 -0.46
N ALA A 22 4.37 4.98 -0.70
CA ALA A 22 2.92 4.87 -0.84
C ALA A 22 2.60 4.16 -2.16
N VAL A 23 1.84 3.06 -2.11
CA VAL A 23 1.45 2.29 -3.29
C VAL A 23 -0.04 2.50 -3.56
N GLN A 24 -0.34 3.48 -4.42
CA GLN A 24 -1.72 3.76 -4.81
C GLN A 24 -2.17 2.89 -5.99
N SER A 25 -3.38 2.35 -5.90
CA SER A 25 -4.00 1.59 -6.98
C SER A 25 -4.57 2.49 -8.09
N THR A 26 -4.81 1.90 -9.25
CA THR A 26 -5.36 2.55 -10.44
C THR A 26 -6.36 1.61 -11.14
N PHE A 27 -7.15 2.11 -12.09
CA PHE A 27 -8.09 1.26 -12.85
C PHE A 27 -7.42 0.11 -13.61
N ASN A 28 -6.13 0.25 -13.94
CA ASN A 28 -5.37 -0.78 -14.65
C ASN A 28 -4.58 -1.70 -13.71
N TYR A 29 -4.71 -1.50 -12.39
CA TYR A 29 -3.96 -2.27 -11.42
C TYR A 29 -4.42 -3.73 -11.38
N VAL A 30 -3.45 -4.64 -11.35
CA VAL A 30 -3.65 -6.08 -11.20
C VAL A 30 -3.20 -6.46 -9.78
N PRO A 31 -4.11 -6.96 -8.92
CA PRO A 31 -3.77 -7.41 -7.57
C PRO A 31 -2.64 -8.44 -7.53
N ILE A 32 -1.82 -8.37 -6.49
CA ILE A 32 -0.80 -9.40 -6.24
C ILE A 32 -1.50 -10.69 -5.79
N GLY A 33 -1.27 -11.77 -6.53
CA GLY A 33 -1.81 -13.09 -6.22
C GLY A 33 -2.07 -13.91 -7.47
N GLN A 34 -2.76 -15.04 -7.28
CA GLN A 34 -3.17 -15.94 -8.38
C GLN A 34 -4.69 -16.11 -8.47
N ASN A 35 -5.46 -15.49 -7.57
CA ASN A 35 -6.90 -15.58 -7.60
C ASN A 35 -7.43 -14.81 -8.83
N PRO A 36 -8.41 -15.37 -9.55
CA PRO A 36 -9.04 -14.66 -10.66
C PRO A 36 -9.76 -13.41 -10.16
N THR A 37 -9.71 -12.34 -10.93
CA THR A 37 -10.45 -11.11 -10.63
C THR A 37 -11.89 -11.21 -11.14
N LEU A 38 -12.85 -10.63 -10.41
CA LEU A 38 -14.25 -10.54 -10.84
C LEU A 38 -14.43 -9.58 -12.03
N TYR A 39 -13.58 -8.54 -12.12
CA TYR A 39 -13.60 -7.52 -13.16
C TYR A 39 -12.28 -7.50 -13.93
N THR A 40 -12.30 -6.96 -15.15
CA THR A 40 -11.12 -6.88 -16.02
C THR A 40 -10.41 -5.54 -15.78
N PRO A 41 -9.15 -5.52 -15.28
CA PRO A 41 -8.40 -4.29 -15.09
C PRO A 41 -8.33 -3.45 -16.37
N GLY A 42 -8.68 -2.17 -16.25
CA GLY A 42 -8.66 -1.20 -17.34
C GLY A 42 -9.83 -1.26 -18.31
N PHE A 43 -10.77 -2.18 -18.13
CA PHE A 43 -11.98 -2.26 -18.95
C PHE A 43 -13.18 -1.66 -18.22
N GLU A 44 -13.57 -2.23 -17.07
CA GLU A 44 -14.59 -1.64 -16.21
C GLU A 44 -14.02 -0.46 -15.39
N PRO A 45 -14.85 0.53 -15.01
CA PRO A 45 -14.46 1.62 -14.12
C PRO A 45 -14.39 1.15 -12.66
N ILE A 46 -13.75 0.00 -12.41
CA ILE A 46 -13.56 -0.61 -11.10
C ILE A 46 -12.06 -0.75 -10.87
N MET A 47 -11.61 -0.19 -9.75
CA MET A 47 -10.23 -0.28 -9.31
C MET A 47 -10.09 -1.49 -8.38
N HIS A 48 -9.11 -2.34 -8.65
CA HIS A 48 -8.81 -3.46 -7.76
C HIS A 48 -7.92 -3.01 -6.61
N LEU A 49 -8.14 -3.57 -5.43
CA LEU A 49 -7.36 -3.30 -4.23
C LEU A 49 -6.82 -4.62 -3.67
N ASP A 50 -5.63 -4.57 -3.10
CA ASP A 50 -5.05 -5.66 -2.34
C ASP A 50 -4.41 -5.14 -1.05
N GLN A 51 -3.81 -6.03 -0.25
CA GLN A 51 -3.21 -5.66 1.02
C GLN A 51 -2.15 -4.56 0.88
N MET A 52 -1.41 -4.51 -0.23
CA MET A 52 -0.34 -3.55 -0.44
C MET A 52 -0.88 -2.17 -0.81
N THR A 53 -2.03 -2.11 -1.48
CA THR A 53 -2.58 -0.87 -2.06
C THR A 53 -3.76 -0.28 -1.30
N PHE A 54 -4.44 -1.07 -0.47
CA PHE A 54 -5.70 -0.68 0.18
C PHE A 54 -5.54 0.61 1.01
N ASN A 55 -4.58 0.65 1.93
CA ASN A 55 -4.47 1.77 2.87
C ASN A 55 -4.15 3.08 2.15
N ASP A 56 -3.15 3.07 1.28
CA ASP A 56 -2.66 4.27 0.59
C ASP A 56 -3.66 4.82 -0.44
N THR A 57 -4.55 3.95 -0.93
CA THR A 57 -5.62 4.32 -1.87
C THR A 57 -6.86 4.82 -1.14
N VAL A 58 -7.40 4.02 -0.22
CA VAL A 58 -8.71 4.27 0.42
C VAL A 58 -8.66 5.42 1.42
N PHE A 59 -7.57 5.55 2.19
CA PHE A 59 -7.41 6.63 3.19
C PHE A 59 -6.76 7.89 2.61
N SER A 60 -6.94 8.14 1.31
CA SER A 60 -6.48 9.36 0.63
C SER A 60 -7.48 10.52 0.77
N ASP A 61 -7.36 11.54 -0.07
CA ASP A 61 -8.19 12.76 -0.06
C ASP A 61 -9.53 12.62 -0.80
N ARG A 62 -9.96 11.38 -1.09
CA ARG A 62 -11.16 11.06 -1.88
C ARG A 62 -12.09 10.11 -1.15
N ALA A 63 -13.37 10.14 -1.52
CA ALA A 63 -14.35 9.16 -1.06
C ALA A 63 -14.41 7.96 -2.01
N PHE A 64 -14.49 6.76 -1.44
CA PHE A 64 -14.58 5.51 -2.18
C PHE A 64 -15.78 4.69 -1.70
N LEU A 65 -16.47 4.03 -2.62
CA LEU A 65 -17.30 2.87 -2.32
C LEU A 65 -16.41 1.63 -2.50
N VAL A 66 -16.31 0.81 -1.46
CA VAL A 66 -15.47 -0.39 -1.47
C VAL A 66 -16.36 -1.62 -1.38
N GLU A 67 -16.20 -2.53 -2.34
CA GLU A 67 -16.84 -3.85 -2.33
C GLU A 67 -15.84 -4.90 -1.84
N PHE A 68 -16.22 -5.64 -0.80
CA PHE A 68 -15.51 -6.84 -0.37
C PHE A 68 -16.28 -8.06 -0.88
N TYR A 69 -15.64 -8.89 -1.69
CA TYR A 69 -16.24 -10.09 -2.27
C TYR A 69 -15.36 -11.31 -2.04
N ALA A 70 -15.94 -12.47 -2.34
CA ALA A 70 -15.24 -13.74 -2.41
C ALA A 70 -15.77 -14.58 -3.57
N ASP A 71 -14.91 -15.44 -4.11
CA ASP A 71 -15.16 -16.32 -5.26
C ASP A 71 -15.48 -17.78 -4.86
N TRP A 72 -15.71 -18.03 -3.56
CA TRP A 72 -16.04 -19.33 -2.97
C TRP A 72 -17.54 -19.60 -2.80
#